data_AF-A0A2V7ZCW0-F1
#
_entry.id   AF-A0A2V7ZCW0-F1
#
_cell.length_a   1.000
_cell.length_b   1.000
_cell.length_c   1.000
_cell.angle_alpha   90.00
_cell.angle_beta   90.00
_cell.angle_gamma   90.00
#
_symmetry.space_group_name_H-M   'P 1'
#
loop_
_entity.id
_entity.type
_entity.pdbx_description
1 polymer ?
#
loop_
_entity_poly.entity_id
_entity_poly.type
_entity_poly.pdbx_seq_one_letter_code
_entity_poly.pdbx_strand_id
1 'polypeptide(L)'
;MKPDPLSTLFAELGRLRELGKAEQELQRRGYLRVAGVDEAGRGALAGPVVAAAVILPAGCLLVGLDDSKRLDAPSRERLEPAIRSYAIAVGVGVVSAAEIDLRDILRASLAAMRLAILALDPPPDALLLDAVSLPGVRLPQLPIVHGDALCSSVAAASIVAKVARDRILNELGGRFPAYGFEHHKGYGTAEHCHALSIHGPCPEHRLSYHGVVPGAGEPEPLIPSSRSSRAGKLHSTG
;
A
#
# COMPACT_ATOMS: atom_id res chain seq x y z
N MET A 1 -3.43 13.27 35.68
CA MET A 1 -4.61 12.43 35.98
C MET A 1 -4.85 11.56 34.77
N LYS A 2 -4.88 10.22 34.89
CA LYS A 2 -5.19 9.37 33.72
C LYS A 2 -6.65 9.66 33.30
N PRO A 3 -6.95 9.74 32.00
CA PRO A 3 -8.32 9.97 31.55
C PRO A 3 -9.24 8.84 32.03
N ASP A 4 -10.48 9.19 32.35
CA ASP A 4 -11.49 8.24 32.79
C ASP A 4 -11.76 7.19 31.67
N PRO A 5 -11.84 5.88 31.98
CA PRO A 5 -12.00 4.83 30.97
C PRO A 5 -13.24 5.00 30.08
N LEU A 6 -14.37 5.46 30.64
CA LEU A 6 -15.59 5.67 29.86
C LEU A 6 -15.42 6.85 28.91
N SER A 7 -14.83 7.96 29.40
CA SER A 7 -14.53 9.12 28.55
C SER A 7 -13.63 8.77 27.37
N THR A 8 -12.62 7.91 27.59
CA THR A 8 -11.69 7.45 26.56
C THR A 8 -12.41 6.58 25.52
N LEU A 9 -13.29 5.68 25.97
CA LEU A 9 -14.09 4.84 25.08
C LEU A 9 -15.04 5.67 24.22
N PHE A 10 -15.75 6.64 24.79
CA PHE A 10 -16.66 7.50 24.01
C PHE A 10 -15.92 8.37 22.99
N ALA A 11 -14.73 8.88 23.35
CA ALA A 11 -13.89 9.61 22.41
C ALA A 11 -13.46 8.73 21.22
N GLU A 12 -13.08 7.48 21.49
CA GLU A 12 -12.70 6.52 20.46
C GLU A 12 -13.88 6.13 19.57
N LEU A 13 -15.06 5.88 20.14
CA LEU A 13 -16.28 5.61 19.36
C LEU A 13 -16.65 6.81 18.47
N GLY A 14 -16.44 8.04 18.95
CA GLY A 14 -16.59 9.26 18.16
C GLY A 14 -15.63 9.30 16.98
N ARG A 15 -14.33 9.07 17.23
CA ARG A 15 -13.30 9.01 16.19
C ARG A 15 -13.59 7.94 15.12
N LEU A 16 -14.01 6.74 15.54
CA LEU A 16 -14.33 5.65 14.61
C LEU A 16 -15.57 5.96 13.75
N ARG A 17 -16.55 6.69 14.29
CA ARG A 17 -17.68 7.17 13.49
C ARG A 17 -17.24 8.18 12.44
N GLU A 18 -16.31 9.07 12.79
CA GLU A 18 -15.70 10.00 11.83
C GLU A 18 -14.92 9.25 10.74
N LEU A 19 -14.13 8.25 11.12
CA LEU A 19 -13.37 7.40 10.20
C LEU A 19 -14.27 6.64 9.21
N GLY A 20 -15.52 6.31 9.59
CA GLY A 20 -16.47 5.60 8.74
C GLY A 20 -17.39 6.48 7.88
N LYS A 21 -17.16 7.80 7.81
CA LYS A 21 -18.08 8.74 7.14
C LYS A 21 -18.16 8.53 5.63
N ALA A 22 -17.04 8.21 4.98
CA ALA A 22 -17.01 8.01 3.53
C ALA A 22 -17.86 6.78 3.13
N GLU A 23 -17.74 5.69 3.88
CA GLU A 23 -18.54 4.49 3.70
C GLU A 23 -20.03 4.78 3.90
N GLN A 24 -20.38 5.52 4.96
CA GLN A 24 -21.77 5.89 5.25
C GLN A 24 -22.39 6.74 4.13
N GLU A 25 -21.64 7.69 3.57
CA GLU A 25 -22.13 8.53 2.47
C GLU A 25 -22.38 7.70 1.20
N LEU A 26 -21.51 6.75 0.87
CA LEU A 26 -21.73 5.82 -0.24
C LEU A 26 -22.93 4.89 0.02
N GLN A 27 -23.07 4.39 1.25
CA GLN A 27 -24.22 3.56 1.65
C GLN A 27 -25.55 4.31 1.55
N ARG A 28 -25.60 5.59 1.94
CA ARG A 28 -26.78 6.45 1.74
C ARG A 28 -27.15 6.66 0.27
N ARG A 29 -26.19 6.52 -0.64
CA ARG A 29 -26.39 6.58 -2.09
C ARG A 29 -26.75 5.24 -2.71
N GLY A 30 -26.87 4.17 -1.90
CA GLY A 30 -27.31 2.84 -2.33
C GLY A 30 -26.19 1.83 -2.58
N TYR A 31 -24.93 2.17 -2.31
CA TYR A 31 -23.80 1.23 -2.40
C TYR A 31 -23.69 0.41 -1.11
N LEU A 32 -24.03 -0.88 -1.16
CA LEU A 32 -24.14 -1.72 0.03
C LEU A 32 -22.81 -2.37 0.42
N ARG A 33 -21.91 -2.56 -0.55
CA ARG A 33 -20.65 -3.30 -0.42
C ARG A 33 -19.50 -2.40 -0.85
N VAL A 34 -19.22 -1.41 -0.02
CA VAL A 34 -18.10 -0.48 -0.18
C VAL A 34 -16.82 -1.18 0.27
N ALA A 35 -15.86 -1.35 -0.64
CA ALA A 35 -14.53 -1.86 -0.31
C ALA A 35 -13.52 -0.72 -0.16
N GLY A 36 -12.77 -0.75 0.93
CA GLY A 36 -11.55 0.05 1.08
C GLY A 36 -10.35 -0.73 0.56
N VAL A 37 -9.43 -0.05 -0.12
CA VAL A 37 -8.27 -0.67 -0.78
C VAL A 37 -7.00 0.12 -0.46
N ASP A 38 -5.96 -0.58 -0.04
CA ASP A 38 -4.64 -0.02 0.27
C ASP A 38 -3.51 -1.04 0.00
N GLU A 39 -2.28 -0.56 -0.11
CA GLU A 39 -1.07 -1.34 -0.37
C GLU A 39 0.07 -1.16 0.64
N ALA A 40 0.88 -2.21 0.79
CA ALA A 40 2.10 -2.21 1.57
C ALA A 40 3.31 -2.60 0.71
N GLY A 41 4.44 -1.93 0.94
CA GLY A 41 5.74 -2.36 0.43
C GLY A 41 6.30 -1.60 -0.77
N ARG A 42 5.67 -0.52 -1.23
CA ARG A 42 6.15 0.20 -2.42
C ARG A 42 7.58 0.71 -2.34
N GLY A 43 8.00 1.21 -1.18
CA GLY A 43 9.36 1.75 -0.99
C GLY A 43 10.44 0.72 -0.64
N ALA A 44 10.11 -0.56 -0.51
CA ALA A 44 11.09 -1.58 -0.16
C ALA A 44 12.00 -1.94 -1.34
N LEU A 45 13.27 -2.25 -1.05
CA LEU A 45 14.24 -2.75 -2.03
C LEU A 45 14.01 -4.24 -2.36
N ALA A 46 13.34 -4.97 -1.48
CA ALA A 46 13.08 -6.40 -1.62
C ALA A 46 11.66 -6.80 -1.19
N GLY A 47 11.25 -7.97 -1.69
CA GLY A 47 9.95 -8.57 -1.46
C GLY A 47 8.82 -7.96 -2.30
N PRO A 48 7.62 -8.54 -2.21
CA PRO A 48 6.48 -8.14 -3.04
C PRO A 48 5.90 -6.78 -2.63
N VAL A 49 5.06 -6.25 -3.50
CA VAL A 49 3.99 -5.32 -3.11
C VAL A 49 2.74 -6.14 -2.82
N VAL A 50 2.08 -5.85 -1.70
CA VAL A 50 0.87 -6.54 -1.25
C VAL A 50 -0.22 -5.50 -1.12
N ALA A 51 -1.39 -5.74 -1.71
CA ALA A 51 -2.57 -4.94 -1.49
C ALA A 51 -3.65 -5.77 -0.80
N ALA A 52 -4.53 -5.10 -0.07
CA ALA A 52 -5.73 -5.71 0.46
C ALA A 52 -6.96 -4.90 0.06
N ALA A 53 -8.09 -5.58 -0.01
CA ALA A 53 -9.40 -4.97 -0.16
C ALA A 53 -10.30 -5.50 0.95
N VAL A 54 -11.02 -4.62 1.64
CA VAL A 54 -11.84 -4.99 2.80
C VAL A 54 -13.23 -4.36 2.69
N ILE A 55 -14.27 -5.19 2.83
CA ILE A 55 -15.66 -4.74 2.95
C ILE A 55 -16.07 -4.90 4.41
N LEU A 56 -16.38 -3.81 5.09
CA LEU A 56 -16.87 -3.83 6.47
C LEU A 56 -18.42 -3.75 6.51
N PRO A 57 -19.08 -4.36 7.51
CA PRO A 57 -20.50 -4.12 7.76
C PRO A 57 -20.80 -2.63 7.96
N ALA A 58 -22.00 -2.20 7.56
CA ALA A 58 -22.47 -0.84 7.81
C ALA A 58 -22.45 -0.52 9.31
N GLY A 59 -21.88 0.63 9.67
CA GLY A 59 -21.74 1.05 11.06
C GLY A 59 -20.75 0.23 11.91
N CYS A 60 -19.89 -0.59 11.29
CA CYS A 60 -18.85 -1.33 12.00
C CYS A 60 -17.87 -0.37 12.70
N LEU A 61 -17.76 -0.49 14.02
CA LEU A 61 -16.80 0.26 14.83
C LEU A 61 -15.79 -0.73 15.44
N LEU A 62 -14.62 -0.83 14.82
CA LEU A 62 -13.55 -1.70 15.31
C LEU A 62 -12.61 -0.89 16.21
N VAL A 63 -12.69 -1.13 17.52
CA VAL A 63 -11.89 -0.39 18.52
C VAL A 63 -10.39 -0.54 18.25
N GLY A 64 -9.67 0.59 18.21
CA GLY A 64 -8.23 0.62 17.94
C GLY A 64 -7.87 0.61 16.44
N LEU A 65 -8.85 0.59 15.54
CA LEU A 65 -8.61 0.70 14.10
C LEU A 65 -8.08 2.09 13.74
N ASP A 66 -6.90 2.15 13.13
CA ASP A 66 -6.25 3.36 12.66
C ASP A 66 -5.34 3.00 11.49
N ASP A 67 -4.70 3.99 10.87
CA ASP A 67 -3.65 3.77 9.86
C ASP A 67 -2.61 2.78 10.41
N SER A 68 -2.30 1.74 9.61
CA SER A 68 -1.30 0.74 9.95
C SER A 68 0.04 1.34 10.40
N LYS A 69 0.46 2.49 9.87
CA LYS A 69 1.71 3.19 10.20
C LYS A 69 1.68 3.83 11.59
N ARG A 70 0.49 4.11 12.12
CA ARG A 70 0.27 4.68 13.46
C ARG A 70 0.16 3.63 14.55
N LEU A 71 0.05 2.36 14.18
CA LEU A 71 -0.04 1.22 15.08
C LEU A 71 1.34 0.60 15.27
N ASP A 72 1.57 -0.07 16.39
CA ASP A 72 2.71 -0.96 16.56
C ASP A 72 2.41 -2.35 15.95
N ALA A 73 3.44 -3.20 15.81
CA ALA A 73 3.26 -4.54 15.25
C ALA A 73 2.29 -5.41 16.06
N PRO A 74 2.37 -5.47 17.41
CA PRO A 74 1.43 -6.24 18.20
C PRO A 74 -0.03 -5.78 18.03
N SER A 75 -0.29 -4.48 17.90
CA SER A 75 -1.65 -3.98 17.69
C SER A 75 -2.19 -4.36 16.32
N ARG A 76 -1.37 -4.29 15.26
CA ARG A 76 -1.76 -4.78 13.93
C ARG A 76 -2.03 -6.29 13.93
N GLU A 77 -1.19 -7.07 14.59
CA GLU A 77 -1.35 -8.53 14.70
C GLU A 77 -2.60 -8.95 15.48
N ARG A 78 -3.05 -8.13 16.44
CA ARG A 78 -4.35 -8.32 17.12
C ARG A 78 -5.53 -7.87 16.25
N LEU A 79 -5.38 -6.78 15.50
CA LEU A 79 -6.47 -6.21 14.70
C LEU A 79 -6.75 -7.00 13.42
N GLU A 80 -5.73 -7.53 12.74
CA GLU A 80 -5.91 -8.28 11.49
C GLU A 80 -6.89 -9.47 11.60
N PRO A 81 -6.78 -10.37 12.60
CA PRO A 81 -7.76 -11.43 12.77
C PRO A 81 -9.15 -10.90 13.16
N ALA A 82 -9.22 -9.80 13.93
CA ALA A 82 -10.50 -9.17 14.24
C ALA A 82 -11.17 -8.59 12.98
N ILE A 83 -10.42 -7.90 12.12
CA ILE A 83 -10.89 -7.41 10.82
C ILE A 83 -11.46 -8.56 10.00
N ARG A 84 -10.74 -9.68 9.88
CA ARG A 84 -11.22 -10.86 9.15
C ARG A 84 -12.49 -11.46 9.73
N SER A 85 -12.64 -11.43 11.05
CA SER A 85 -13.83 -11.98 11.72
C SER A 85 -15.07 -11.11 11.54
N TYR A 86 -14.93 -9.79 11.39
CA TYR A 86 -16.06 -8.87 11.27
C TYR A 86 -16.34 -8.42 9.84
N ALA A 87 -15.33 -8.43 8.96
CA ALA A 87 -15.48 -8.03 7.58
C ALA A 87 -16.45 -8.96 6.84
N ILE A 88 -17.24 -8.37 5.93
CA ILE A 88 -18.09 -9.10 4.99
C ILE A 88 -17.21 -9.90 4.02
N ALA A 89 -16.13 -9.28 3.54
CA ALA A 89 -15.16 -9.91 2.65
C ALA A 89 -13.79 -9.27 2.82
N VAL A 90 -12.74 -10.07 2.65
CA VAL A 90 -11.34 -9.63 2.64
C VAL A 90 -10.63 -10.30 1.48
N GLY A 91 -10.08 -9.50 0.58
CA GLY A 91 -9.23 -9.95 -0.52
C GLY A 91 -7.79 -9.49 -0.33
N VAL A 92 -6.83 -10.30 -0.77
CA VAL A 92 -5.40 -9.98 -0.73
C VAL A 92 -4.80 -10.25 -2.10
N GLY A 93 -4.08 -9.27 -2.63
CA GLY A 93 -3.35 -9.36 -3.89
C GLY A 93 -1.86 -9.19 -3.65
N VAL A 94 -1.05 -10.05 -4.27
CA VAL A 94 0.40 -10.05 -4.12
C VAL A 94 1.02 -9.98 -5.50
N VAL A 95 1.99 -9.08 -5.68
CA VAL A 95 2.79 -8.97 -6.91
C VAL A 95 4.27 -9.05 -6.55
N SER A 96 4.97 -9.98 -7.17
CA SER A 96 6.36 -10.35 -6.84
C SER A 96 7.37 -9.26 -7.20
N ALA A 97 8.59 -9.33 -6.63
CA ALA A 97 9.69 -8.43 -6.98
C ALA A 97 10.03 -8.50 -8.48
N ALA A 98 10.05 -9.70 -9.06
CA ALA A 98 10.27 -9.90 -10.49
C ALA A 98 9.19 -9.23 -11.36
N GLU A 99 7.92 -9.30 -10.96
CA GLU A 99 6.85 -8.62 -11.69
C GLU A 99 6.90 -7.10 -11.54
N ILE A 100 7.37 -6.59 -10.39
CA ILE A 100 7.62 -5.16 -10.19
C ILE A 100 8.69 -4.68 -11.17
N ASP A 101 9.78 -5.42 -11.32
CA ASP A 101 10.86 -5.09 -12.25
C ASP A 101 10.39 -5.06 -13.71
N LEU A 102 9.41 -5.91 -14.09
CA LEU A 102 8.85 -5.95 -15.44
C LEU A 102 7.86 -4.82 -15.74
N ARG A 103 7.18 -4.26 -14.73
CA ARG A 103 6.01 -3.38 -14.94
C ARG A 103 6.15 -1.99 -14.33
N ASP A 104 7.21 -1.71 -13.59
CA ASP A 104 7.34 -0.60 -12.63
C ASP A 104 6.44 -0.73 -11.39
N ILE A 105 6.82 -0.02 -10.33
CA ILE A 105 6.14 -0.10 -9.03
C ILE A 105 4.71 0.42 -9.05
N LEU A 106 4.40 1.45 -9.85
CA LEU A 106 3.05 1.99 -9.91
C LEU A 106 2.10 0.97 -10.53
N ARG A 107 2.46 0.41 -11.70
CA ARG A 107 1.61 -0.59 -12.36
C ARG A 107 1.52 -1.90 -11.57
N ALA A 108 2.60 -2.31 -10.90
CA ALA A 108 2.58 -3.46 -10.00
C ALA A 108 1.64 -3.24 -8.79
N SER A 109 1.64 -2.04 -8.20
CA SER A 109 0.72 -1.71 -7.09
C SER A 109 -0.74 -1.75 -7.55
N LEU A 110 -1.05 -1.14 -8.71
CA LEU A 110 -2.39 -1.21 -9.30
C LEU A 110 -2.79 -2.65 -9.68
N ALA A 111 -1.84 -3.51 -10.03
CA ALA A 111 -2.12 -4.93 -10.28
C ALA A 111 -2.44 -5.68 -8.98
N ALA A 112 -1.68 -5.46 -7.91
CA ALA A 112 -1.96 -6.02 -6.59
C ALA A 112 -3.35 -5.61 -6.08
N MET A 113 -3.72 -4.34 -6.22
CA MET A 113 -5.05 -3.84 -5.86
C MET A 113 -6.17 -4.54 -6.65
N ARG A 114 -5.99 -4.73 -7.96
CA ARG A 114 -6.96 -5.48 -8.79
C ARG A 114 -7.10 -6.92 -8.32
N LEU A 115 -6.00 -7.60 -8.03
CA LEU A 115 -6.02 -8.96 -7.50
C LEU A 115 -6.76 -9.02 -6.15
N ALA A 116 -6.52 -8.05 -5.27
CA ALA A 116 -7.22 -7.96 -3.98
C ALA A 116 -8.73 -7.77 -4.16
N ILE A 117 -9.16 -6.89 -5.07
CA ILE A 117 -10.59 -6.67 -5.37
C ILE A 117 -11.24 -7.92 -5.97
N LEU A 118 -10.56 -8.60 -6.89
CA LEU A 118 -11.06 -9.83 -7.52
C LEU A 118 -11.21 -10.99 -6.53
N ALA A 119 -10.46 -10.97 -5.43
CA ALA A 119 -10.54 -11.97 -4.36
C ALA A 119 -11.68 -11.71 -3.36
N LEU A 120 -12.44 -10.63 -3.50
CA LEU A 120 -13.60 -10.35 -2.65
C LEU A 120 -14.80 -11.21 -3.06
N ASP A 121 -15.31 -11.99 -2.11
CA ASP A 121 -16.59 -12.68 -2.21
C ASP A 121 -17.41 -12.41 -0.94
N PRO A 122 -18.55 -11.71 -1.03
CA PRO A 122 -19.17 -11.16 -2.24
C PRO A 122 -18.39 -9.98 -2.85
N PRO A 123 -18.53 -9.69 -4.16
CA PRO A 123 -17.84 -8.59 -4.83
C PRO A 123 -18.35 -7.21 -4.35
N PRO A 124 -17.51 -6.16 -4.40
CA PRO A 124 -17.92 -4.81 -4.04
C PRO A 124 -18.79 -4.13 -5.10
N ASP A 125 -19.53 -3.10 -4.68
CA ASP A 125 -20.31 -2.22 -5.56
C ASP A 125 -19.79 -0.77 -5.60
N ALA A 126 -18.87 -0.40 -4.71
CA ALA A 126 -18.08 0.84 -4.77
C ALA A 126 -16.70 0.65 -4.11
N LEU A 127 -15.73 1.48 -4.50
CA LEU A 127 -14.35 1.43 -4.02
C LEU A 127 -13.93 2.76 -3.38
N LEU A 128 -13.31 2.68 -2.20
CA LEU A 128 -12.53 3.74 -1.57
C LEU A 128 -11.06 3.35 -1.69
N LEU A 129 -10.22 4.23 -2.24
CA LEU A 129 -8.80 3.93 -2.50
C LEU A 129 -7.90 5.01 -1.91
N ASP A 130 -6.73 4.63 -1.37
CA ASP A 130 -5.73 5.61 -0.94
C ASP A 130 -5.00 6.23 -2.13
N ALA A 131 -5.28 7.52 -2.37
CA ALA A 131 -4.59 8.40 -3.33
C ALA A 131 -4.52 7.97 -4.81
N VAL A 132 -5.12 6.84 -5.22
CA VAL A 132 -5.05 6.33 -6.61
C VAL A 132 -6.40 5.87 -7.15
N SER A 133 -6.54 5.91 -8.47
CA SER A 133 -7.66 5.28 -9.20
C SER A 133 -7.17 4.06 -9.96
N LEU A 134 -8.06 3.08 -10.20
CA LEU A 134 -7.76 1.88 -10.98
C LEU A 134 -8.29 2.00 -12.41
N PRO A 135 -7.44 2.24 -13.42
CA PRO A 135 -7.85 2.24 -14.82
C PRO A 135 -8.48 0.90 -15.21
N GLY A 136 -9.56 0.94 -15.98
CA GLY A 136 -10.25 -0.25 -16.49
C GLY A 136 -11.22 -0.91 -15.50
N VAL A 137 -11.26 -0.47 -14.22
CA VAL A 137 -12.28 -0.90 -13.26
C VAL A 137 -13.50 0.01 -13.39
N ARG A 138 -14.67 -0.56 -13.71
CA ARG A 138 -15.91 0.19 -13.97
C ARG A 138 -16.75 0.46 -12.72
N LEU A 139 -16.37 -0.11 -11.57
CA LEU A 139 -17.02 0.21 -10.29
C LEU A 139 -16.84 1.71 -10.00
N PRO A 140 -17.81 2.37 -9.35
CA PRO A 140 -17.61 3.67 -8.74
C PRO A 140 -16.38 3.66 -7.85
N GLN A 141 -15.47 4.60 -8.08
CA GLN A 141 -14.21 4.72 -7.34
C GLN A 141 -14.12 6.12 -6.75
N LEU A 142 -13.71 6.20 -5.49
CA LEU A 142 -13.40 7.45 -4.82
C LEU A 142 -11.95 7.38 -4.32
N PRO A 143 -10.99 7.96 -5.06
CA PRO A 143 -9.64 8.14 -4.56
C PRO A 143 -9.65 9.21 -3.47
N ILE A 144 -9.09 8.88 -2.31
CA ILE A 144 -9.02 9.78 -1.15
C ILE A 144 -7.57 9.91 -0.75
N VAL A 145 -7.05 11.13 -0.70
CA VAL A 145 -5.72 11.40 -0.19
C VAL A 145 -5.73 11.13 1.32
N HIS A 146 -4.84 10.27 1.81
CA HIS A 146 -4.84 9.78 3.20
C HIS A 146 -6.10 8.97 3.53
N GLY A 147 -6.50 8.08 2.62
CA GLY A 147 -7.68 7.25 2.79
C GLY A 147 -7.61 6.37 4.04
N ASP A 148 -6.42 5.89 4.39
CA ASP A 148 -6.13 5.11 5.60
C ASP A 148 -6.45 5.86 6.91
N ALA A 149 -6.36 7.19 6.90
CA ALA A 149 -6.70 8.05 8.04
C ALA A 149 -8.15 8.57 8.02
N LEU A 150 -8.88 8.37 6.92
CA LEU A 150 -10.20 8.98 6.67
C LEU A 150 -11.32 7.96 6.39
N CYS A 151 -10.98 6.69 6.15
CA CYS A 151 -11.92 5.64 5.75
C CYS A 151 -11.63 4.36 6.54
N SER A 152 -12.62 3.87 7.29
CA SER A 152 -12.48 2.67 8.12
C SER A 152 -12.10 1.43 7.31
N SER A 153 -12.67 1.28 6.12
CA SER A 153 -12.38 0.16 5.22
C SER A 153 -10.96 0.24 4.63
N VAL A 154 -10.45 1.44 4.33
CA VAL A 154 -9.08 1.65 3.85
C VAL A 154 -8.08 1.44 4.98
N ALA A 155 -8.37 1.95 6.19
CA ALA A 155 -7.58 1.67 7.39
C ALA A 155 -7.46 0.16 7.63
N ALA A 156 -8.58 -0.57 7.54
CA ALA A 156 -8.60 -2.03 7.69
C ALA A 156 -7.77 -2.73 6.59
N ALA A 157 -7.89 -2.29 5.34
CA ALA A 157 -7.08 -2.79 4.24
C ALA A 157 -5.57 -2.53 4.47
N SER A 158 -5.19 -1.35 4.97
CA SER A 158 -3.79 -1.01 5.29
C SER A 158 -3.18 -2.01 6.28
N ILE A 159 -3.94 -2.38 7.33
CA ILE A 159 -3.52 -3.34 8.35
C ILE A 159 -3.38 -4.73 7.74
N VAL A 160 -4.39 -5.19 6.98
CA VAL A 160 -4.37 -6.51 6.34
C VAL A 160 -3.19 -6.63 5.37
N ALA A 161 -2.98 -5.63 4.51
CA ALA A 161 -1.87 -5.60 3.57
C ALA A 161 -0.51 -5.61 4.30
N LYS A 162 -0.37 -4.79 5.34
CA LYS A 162 0.86 -4.69 6.14
C LYS A 162 1.19 -5.99 6.85
N VAL A 163 0.22 -6.61 7.53
CA VAL A 163 0.43 -7.86 8.25
C VAL A 163 0.70 -9.02 7.29
N ALA A 164 -0.04 -9.12 6.18
CA ALA A 164 0.20 -10.13 5.16
C ALA A 164 1.61 -9.99 4.56
N ARG A 165 2.05 -8.77 4.24
CA ARG A 165 3.40 -8.52 3.75
C ARG A 165 4.46 -8.87 4.80
N ASP A 166 4.29 -8.44 6.05
CA ASP A 166 5.29 -8.69 7.09
C ASP A 166 5.46 -10.19 7.36
N ARG A 167 4.40 -11.01 7.24
CA ARG A 167 4.48 -12.48 7.27
C ARG A 167 5.37 -13.02 6.15
N ILE A 168 5.15 -12.58 4.90
CA ILE A 168 5.99 -12.98 3.76
C ILE A 168 7.46 -12.62 4.01
N LEU A 169 7.73 -11.40 4.49
CA LEU A 169 9.11 -10.95 4.74
C LEU A 169 9.79 -11.72 5.89
N ASN A 170 9.03 -12.19 6.89
CA ASN A 170 9.56 -13.07 7.93
C ASN A 170 9.96 -14.44 7.35
N GLU A 171 9.14 -15.01 6.47
CA GLU A 171 9.46 -16.27 5.77
C GLU A 171 10.69 -16.10 4.87
N LEU A 172 10.81 -14.96 4.19
CA LEU A 172 11.99 -14.62 3.40
C LEU A 172 13.25 -14.48 4.26
N GLY A 173 13.12 -13.95 5.48
CA GLY A 173 14.22 -13.91 6.46
C GLY A 173 14.79 -15.29 6.76
N GLY A 174 13.92 -16.28 6.97
CA GLY A 174 14.34 -17.68 7.14
C GLY A 174 14.99 -18.29 5.89
N ARG A 175 14.51 -17.93 4.69
CA ARG A 175 15.05 -18.43 3.42
C ARG A 175 16.38 -17.77 3.03
N PHE A 176 16.55 -16.50 3.37
CA PHE A 176 17.70 -15.67 3.02
C PHE A 176 18.26 -14.96 4.26
N PRO A 177 18.82 -15.71 5.22
CA PRO A 177 19.19 -15.19 6.55
C PRO A 177 20.28 -14.11 6.51
N ALA A 178 21.08 -14.06 5.44
CA ALA A 178 22.13 -13.05 5.28
C ALA A 178 21.61 -11.61 5.15
N TYR A 179 20.32 -11.42 4.85
CA TYR A 179 19.77 -10.09 4.58
C TYR A 179 19.01 -9.47 5.75
N GLY A 180 18.44 -10.26 6.67
CA GLY A 180 17.67 -9.73 7.82
C GLY A 180 16.26 -9.21 7.49
N PHE A 181 15.59 -9.78 6.47
CA PHE A 181 14.29 -9.32 6.00
C PHE A 181 13.19 -9.27 7.07
N GLU A 182 13.25 -10.14 8.07
CA GLU A 182 12.38 -10.18 9.24
C GLU A 182 12.49 -8.93 10.13
N HIS A 183 13.60 -8.18 10.05
CA HIS A 183 13.82 -6.98 10.86
C HIS A 183 13.38 -5.72 10.13
N HIS A 184 13.95 -5.47 8.96
CA HIS A 184 13.72 -4.23 8.21
C HIS A 184 12.65 -4.37 7.10
N LYS A 185 12.02 -5.54 6.94
CA LYS A 185 10.92 -5.80 6.00
C LYS A 185 11.25 -5.46 4.54
N GLY A 186 12.52 -5.62 4.16
CA GLY A 186 13.02 -5.31 2.83
C GLY A 186 13.23 -3.81 2.54
N TYR A 187 12.99 -2.90 3.48
CA TYR A 187 13.34 -1.48 3.31
C TYR A 187 14.85 -1.27 3.34
N GLY A 188 15.34 -0.24 2.65
CA GLY A 188 16.77 0.09 2.53
C GLY A 188 17.35 0.71 3.79
N THR A 189 17.35 -0.03 4.90
CA THR A 189 18.06 0.35 6.13
C THR A 189 19.56 0.21 5.94
N ALA A 190 20.36 0.83 6.83
CA ALA A 190 21.82 0.67 6.80
C ALA A 190 22.25 -0.81 6.86
N GLU A 191 21.56 -1.61 7.67
CA GLU A 191 21.73 -3.06 7.75
C GLU A 191 21.48 -3.76 6.41
N HIS A 192 20.35 -3.47 5.76
CA HIS A 192 20.01 -4.08 4.48
C HIS A 192 20.99 -3.70 3.36
N CYS A 193 21.37 -2.42 3.28
CA CYS A 193 22.35 -1.94 2.32
C CYS A 193 23.74 -2.56 2.55
N HIS A 194 24.10 -2.83 3.81
CA HIS A 194 25.34 -3.53 4.14
C HIS A 194 25.31 -5.01 3.73
N ALA A 195 24.20 -5.71 3.98
CA ALA A 195 24.03 -7.09 3.51
C ALA A 195 24.10 -7.17 1.98
N LEU A 196 23.46 -6.22 1.28
CA LEU A 196 23.51 -6.10 -0.17
C LEU A 196 24.94 -5.89 -0.71
N SER A 197 25.77 -5.10 -0.03
CA SER A 197 27.15 -4.85 -0.48
C SER A 197 28.08 -6.05 -0.29
N ILE A 198 27.81 -6.90 0.71
CA ILE A 198 28.59 -8.11 0.98
C ILE A 198 28.13 -9.28 0.09
N HIS A 199 26.82 -9.49 -0.02
CA HIS A 199 26.25 -10.71 -0.60
C HIS A 199 25.72 -10.52 -2.02
N GLY A 200 25.59 -9.28 -2.50
CA GLY A 200 24.86 -8.96 -3.73
C GLY A 200 23.34 -9.17 -3.59
N PRO A 201 22.55 -8.86 -4.62
CA PRO A 201 21.10 -9.06 -4.59
C PRO A 201 20.73 -10.55 -4.72
N CYS A 202 19.73 -10.97 -3.94
CA CYS A 202 19.04 -12.26 -4.09
C CYS A 202 17.79 -12.14 -4.99
N PRO A 203 17.13 -13.27 -5.38
CA PRO A 203 15.96 -13.25 -6.26
C PRO A 203 14.74 -12.44 -5.77
N GLU A 204 14.67 -12.11 -4.48
CA GLU A 204 13.58 -11.31 -3.91
C GLU A 204 13.86 -9.80 -3.96
N HIS A 205 15.05 -9.38 -4.40
CA HIS A 205 15.36 -7.97 -4.59
C HIS A 205 14.74 -7.44 -5.88
N ARG A 206 14.33 -6.17 -5.86
CA ARG A 206 13.81 -5.45 -7.02
C ARG A 206 14.98 -4.83 -7.78
N LEU A 207 15.46 -5.53 -8.79
CA LEU A 207 16.70 -5.17 -9.49
C LEU A 207 16.58 -3.83 -10.23
N SER A 208 15.36 -3.39 -10.53
CA SER A 208 15.06 -2.08 -11.12
C SER A 208 15.22 -0.91 -10.14
N TYR A 209 15.32 -1.16 -8.83
CA TYR A 209 15.42 -0.11 -7.83
C TYR A 209 16.85 0.42 -7.73
N HIS A 210 16.97 1.74 -7.64
CA HIS A 210 18.25 2.41 -7.44
C HIS A 210 18.95 1.88 -6.17
N GLY A 211 20.23 1.51 -6.32
CA GLY A 211 21.08 1.02 -5.22
C GLY A 211 20.97 -0.49 -4.94
N VAL A 212 20.15 -1.24 -5.67
CA VAL A 212 20.06 -2.70 -5.53
C VAL A 212 21.14 -3.41 -6.34
N VAL A 213 21.37 -2.98 -7.58
CA VAL A 213 22.44 -3.52 -8.44
C VAL A 213 23.60 -2.52 -8.47
N PRO A 214 24.82 -2.91 -8.06
CA PRO A 214 25.99 -2.04 -8.13
C PRO A 214 26.26 -1.56 -9.56
N GLY A 215 26.39 -0.25 -9.76
CA GLY A 215 26.75 0.33 -11.06
C GLY A 215 25.61 0.44 -12.09
N ALA A 216 24.37 0.08 -11.73
CA ALA A 216 23.21 0.44 -12.54
C ALA A 216 23.03 1.97 -12.49
N GLY A 217 23.52 2.66 -13.52
CA GLY A 217 23.27 4.09 -13.71
C GLY A 217 21.77 4.39 -13.79
N GLU A 218 21.40 5.66 -13.61
CA GLU A 218 20.00 6.09 -13.78
C GLU A 218 19.46 5.57 -15.13
N PRO A 219 18.22 5.06 -15.18
CA PRO A 219 17.62 4.65 -16.44
C PRO A 219 17.66 5.83 -17.40
N GLU A 220 18.27 5.61 -18.57
CA GLU A 220 18.38 6.61 -19.62
C GLU A 220 16.97 7.15 -19.93
N PRO A 221 16.73 8.47 -19.85
CA PRO A 221 15.40 9.00 -20.05
C PRO A 221 14.92 8.67 -21.47
N LEU A 222 13.75 8.00 -21.55
CA LEU A 222 13.10 7.53 -22.79
C LEU A 222 12.61 8.65 -23.73
N ILE A 223 13.14 9.87 -23.62
CA ILE A 223 12.81 10.98 -24.51
C ILE A 223 14.10 11.66 -24.95
N PRO A 224 14.47 11.61 -26.25
CA PRO A 224 15.58 12.40 -26.75
C PRO A 224 15.21 13.89 -26.62
N SER A 225 15.99 14.61 -25.81
CA SER A 225 15.88 16.06 -25.71
C SER A 225 16.18 16.69 -27.08
N SER A 226 15.15 17.19 -27.75
CA SER A 226 15.32 17.95 -28.99
C SER A 226 15.92 19.32 -28.65
N ARG A 227 17.24 19.44 -28.74
CA ARG A 227 17.89 20.74 -28.95
C ARG A 227 18.94 20.63 -30.04
N SER A 228 18.60 21.11 -31.24
CA SER A 228 19.47 22.00 -32.02
C SER A 228 18.77 22.44 -33.31
N SER A 229 18.48 23.73 -33.40
CA SER A 229 18.82 24.46 -34.63
C SER A 229 19.10 25.92 -34.28
N ARG A 230 20.39 26.21 -34.14
CA ARG A 230 20.94 27.57 -34.31
C ARG A 230 20.68 28.01 -35.75
N ALA A 231 20.00 29.13 -35.91
CA ALA A 231 20.12 30.06 -37.03
C ALA A 231 19.92 31.45 -36.42
N GLY A 232 20.66 32.51 -36.68
CA GLY A 232 21.77 32.79 -37.58
C GLY A 232 21.93 34.31 -37.44
N LYS A 233 23.16 34.79 -37.24
CA LYS A 233 23.48 36.22 -37.11
C LYS A 233 23.00 36.98 -38.36
N LEU A 234 22.41 38.16 -38.18
CA LEU A 234 22.47 39.24 -39.16
C LEU A 234 22.87 40.54 -38.47
N HIS A 235 23.96 41.12 -39.00
CA HIS A 235 24.51 42.41 -38.63
C HIS A 235 23.67 43.57 -39.20
N SER A 236 23.78 44.69 -38.51
CA SER A 236 23.31 46.05 -38.81
C SER A 236 23.88 46.68 -40.09
N THR A 237 23.11 47.55 -40.73
CA THR A 237 23.57 48.83 -41.29
C THR A 237 22.42 49.85 -41.28
N GLY A 238 22.66 51.00 -40.67
CA GLY A 238 22.13 52.28 -41.16
C GLY A 238 23.04 52.86 -42.22
#